data_AF-A0A2V9MYI7-F1
#
_entry.id   AF-A0A2V9MYI7-F1
#
_cell.length_a   1.000
_cell.length_b   1.000
_cell.length_c   1.000
_cell.angle_alpha   90.00
_cell.angle_beta   90.00
_cell.angle_gamma   90.00
#
_symmetry.space_group_name_H-M   'P 1'
#
loop_
_entity.id
_entity.type
_entity.pdbx_description
1 polymer ?
#
loop_
_entity_poly.entity_id
_entity_poly.type
_entity_poly.pdbx_seq_one_letter_code
_entity_poly.pdbx_strand_id
1 'polypeptide(L)' 'MLLDFKAKWFQSYCRAVMESEPDLARGYIRDAFIEINERLHEPTLPDSERQALFAATRYLSLILKVELTKAS' A
#
# COMPACT_ATOMS: atom_id res chain seq x y z
N MET A 1 14.48 13.40 1.79
CA MET A 1 13.13 13.19 2.35
C MET A 1 13.11 11.81 2.97
N LEU A 2 13.07 11.73 4.29
CA LEU A 2 13.07 10.45 5.01
C LEU A 2 11.63 9.99 5.12
N LEU A 3 11.29 8.91 4.44
CA LEU A 3 10.05 8.17 4.72
C LEU A 3 10.09 7.73 6.19
N ASP A 4 9.02 7.98 6.92
CA ASP A 4 8.90 7.43 8.27
C ASP A 4 8.62 5.93 8.16
N PHE A 5 9.67 5.13 8.32
CA PHE A 5 9.59 3.67 8.29
C PHE A 5 8.70 3.08 9.41
N LYS A 6 8.32 3.89 10.41
CA LYS A 6 7.38 3.52 11.45
C LYS A 6 5.92 3.88 11.11
N ALA A 7 5.68 4.57 10.00
CA ALA A 7 4.33 4.90 9.57
C ALA A 7 3.54 3.62 9.27
N LYS A 8 2.32 3.55 9.80
CA LYS A 8 1.44 2.38 9.64
C LYS A 8 1.17 2.06 8.17
N TRP A 9 0.87 3.08 7.35
CA TRP A 9 0.63 2.90 5.92
C TRP A 9 1.83 2.25 5.22
N PHE A 10 3.05 2.61 5.60
CA PHE A 10 4.27 2.09 4.98
C PHE A 10 4.52 0.63 5.40
N GLN A 11 4.30 0.30 6.67
CA GLN A 11 4.40 -1.08 7.16
C GLN A 11 3.37 -2.00 6.50
N SER A 12 2.12 -1.54 6.39
CA SER A 12 1.04 -2.28 5.71
C SER A 12 1.34 -2.46 4.22
N TYR A 13 1.86 -1.42 3.55
CA TYR A 13 2.33 -1.52 2.17
C TYR A 13 3.44 -2.57 2.01
N CYS A 14 4.49 -2.52 2.83
CA CYS A 14 5.59 -3.48 2.76
C CYS A 14 5.10 -4.90 2.99
N ARG A 15 4.21 -5.13 3.97
CA ARG A 15 3.63 -6.44 4.23
C ARG A 15 2.85 -6.97 3.02
N ALA A 16 2.07 -6.11 2.37
CA ALA A 16 1.31 -6.49 1.18
C ALA A 16 2.20 -6.85 -0.01
N VAL A 17 3.31 -6.13 -0.21
CA VAL A 17 4.24 -6.35 -1.33
C VAL A 17 5.14 -7.57 -1.13
N MET A 18 5.51 -7.88 0.12
CA MET A 18 6.42 -9.00 0.43
C MET A 18 5.70 -10.35 0.61
N GLU A 19 4.37 -10.36 0.64
CA GLU A 19 3.60 -11.59 0.81
C GLU A 19 3.60 -12.43 -0.47
N SER A 20 3.98 -13.70 -0.35
CA SER A 20 4.07 -14.63 -1.48
C SER A 20 2.80 -15.43 -1.69
N GLU A 21 2.01 -15.67 -0.64
CA GLU A 21 0.78 -16.43 -0.71
C GLU A 21 -0.37 -15.57 -1.27
N PRO A 22 -0.95 -15.92 -2.44
CA PRO A 22 -1.87 -15.01 -3.13
C PRO A 22 -3.10 -14.59 -2.33
N ASP A 23 -3.70 -15.51 -1.57
CA ASP A 23 -4.88 -15.21 -0.76
C ASP A 23 -4.58 -14.28 0.42
N LEU A 24 -3.43 -14.47 1.07
CA LEU A 24 -2.97 -13.58 2.13
C LEU A 24 -2.59 -12.21 1.55
N ALA A 25 -1.92 -12.19 0.40
CA ALA A 25 -1.53 -10.97 -0.29
C ALA A 25 -2.75 -10.10 -0.64
N ARG A 26 -3.86 -10.70 -1.10
CA ARG A 26 -5.14 -9.97 -1.33
C ARG A 26 -5.64 -9.31 -0.06
N GLY A 27 -5.62 -10.04 1.06
CA GLY A 27 -5.99 -9.51 2.37
C GLY A 27 -5.13 -8.32 2.77
N TYR A 28 -3.81 -8.46 2.68
CA TYR A 28 -2.88 -7.38 3.05
C TYR A 28 -2.93 -6.18 2.11
N ILE A 29 -3.16 -6.38 0.81
CA ILE A 29 -3.38 -5.28 -0.13
C ILE A 29 -4.62 -4.47 0.26
N ARG A 30 -5.72 -5.13 0.64
CA ARG A 30 -6.93 -4.45 1.12
C ARG A 30 -6.64 -3.64 2.39
N ASP A 31 -5.95 -4.23 3.35
CA ASP A 31 -5.61 -3.56 4.62
C ASP A 31 -4.67 -2.37 4.37
N ALA A 32 -3.70 -2.50 3.45
CA ALA A 32 -2.83 -1.41 3.02
C ALA A 32 -3.60 -0.27 2.34
N PHE A 33 -4.63 -0.55 1.55
CA PHE A 33 -5.48 0.50 0.98
C PHE A 33 -6.23 1.30 2.05
N ILE A 34 -6.69 0.65 3.12
CA ILE A 34 -7.36 1.32 4.25
C ILE A 34 -6.39 2.30 4.90
N GLU A 35 -5.21 1.83 5.31
CA GLU A 35 -4.19 2.65 5.99
C GLU A 35 -3.69 3.81 5.10
N ILE A 36 -3.50 3.56 3.79
CA ILE A 36 -3.11 4.60 2.83
C ILE A 36 -4.22 5.65 2.70
N ASN A 37 -5.47 5.23 2.58
CA ASN A 37 -6.60 6.16 2.48
C ASN A 37 -6.75 6.99 3.74
N GLU A 38 -6.64 6.38 4.92
CA GLU A 38 -6.65 7.11 6.20
C GLU A 38 -5.55 8.18 6.24
N ARG A 39 -4.32 7.84 5.84
CA ARG A 39 -3.21 8.79 5.77
C ARG A 39 -3.46 9.93 4.77
N LEU A 40 -4.07 9.64 3.63
CA LEU A 40 -4.39 10.65 2.60
C LEU A 40 -5.39 11.71 3.08
N HIS A 41 -6.25 11.38 4.06
CA HIS A 41 -7.21 12.30 4.67
C HIS A 41 -6.58 13.23 5.71
N GLU A 42 -5.31 13.03 6.08
CA GLU A 42 -4.65 13.91 7.02
C GLU A 42 -4.42 15.32 6.41
N PRO A 43 -4.93 16.39 7.06
CA PRO A 43 -4.84 17.74 6.49
C PRO A 43 -3.41 18.27 6.37
N THR A 44 -2.54 17.83 7.28
CA THR A 44 -1.15 18.27 7.39
C THR A 44 -0.17 17.40 6.60
N LEU A 45 -0.69 16.50 5.77
CA LEU A 45 0.12 15.58 4.98
C LEU A 45 0.98 16.35 3.96
N PRO A 46 2.33 16.23 4.01
CA PRO A 46 3.21 16.87 3.03
C PRO A 46 2.94 16.38 1.61
N ASP A 47 3.04 17.26 0.62
CA ASP A 47 2.78 16.95 -0.80
C ASP A 47 3.60 15.77 -1.31
N SER A 48 4.84 15.66 -0.85
CA SER A 48 5.72 14.58 -1.26
C SER A 48 5.33 13.23 -0.67
N GLU A 49 4.80 13.21 0.57
CA GLU A 49 4.25 11.99 1.15
C GLU A 49 2.94 11.62 0.44
N ARG A 50 2.12 12.62 0.09
CA ARG A 50 0.92 12.42 -0.73
C ARG A 50 1.24 11.77 -2.08
N GLN A 51 2.31 12.21 -2.75
CA GLN A 51 2.78 11.56 -3.99
C GLN A 51 3.22 10.12 -3.77
N ALA A 52 3.94 9.84 -2.67
CA ALA A 52 4.35 8.49 -2.32
C ALA A 52 3.16 7.56 -2.06
N LEU A 53 2.14 8.04 -1.35
CA LEU A 53 0.89 7.29 -1.11
C LEU A 53 0.16 6.98 -2.42
N PHE A 54 0.04 7.94 -3.34
CA PHE A 54 -0.56 7.67 -4.65
C PHE A 54 0.24 6.65 -5.47
N ALA A 55 1.56 6.69 -5.41
CA ALA A 55 2.42 5.70 -6.05
C ALA A 55 2.21 4.30 -5.44
N ALA A 56 2.15 4.21 -4.11
CA ALA A 56 1.87 2.98 -3.38
C ALA A 56 0.50 2.39 -3.78
N THR A 57 -0.56 3.20 -3.81
CA THR A 57 -1.90 2.76 -4.25
C THR A 57 -1.89 2.21 -5.68
N ARG A 58 -1.21 2.89 -6.61
CA ARG A 58 -1.09 2.44 -8.00
C ARG A 58 -0.37 1.11 -8.09
N TYR A 59 0.72 0.92 -7.34
CA TYR A 59 1.50 -0.31 -7.35
C TYR A 59 0.71 -1.49 -6.77
N LEU A 60 0.06 -1.32 -5.62
CA LEU A 60 -0.80 -2.35 -5.03
C LEU A 60 -1.96 -2.75 -5.97
N SER A 61 -2.52 -1.78 -6.69
CA SER A 61 -3.56 -2.04 -7.70
C SER A 61 -3.05 -2.88 -8.87
N LEU A 62 -1.77 -2.74 -9.25
CA LEU A 62 -1.15 -3.56 -10.30
C LEU A 62 -0.93 -4.99 -9.82
N ILE A 63 -0.40 -5.18 -8.61
CA ILE A 63 -0.25 -6.52 -7.99
C ILE A 63 -1.59 -7.25 -7.99
N LEU A 64 -2.65 -6.59 -7.51
CA LEU A 64 -3.99 -7.16 -7.44
C LEU A 64 -4.51 -7.61 -8.83
N LYS A 65 -4.32 -6.79 -9.86
CA LYS A 65 -4.88 -7.01 -11.22
C LYS A 65 -4.06 -7.95 -12.09
N VAL A 66 -2.75 -8.02 -11.88
CA VAL A 66 -1.83 -8.68 -12.81
C VAL A 66 -1.19 -9.91 -12.19
N GLU A 67 -0.69 -9.79 -10.96
CA GLU A 67 0.11 -10.85 -10.33
C GLU A 67 -0.80 -11.87 -9.67
N LEU A 68 -1.76 -11.40 -8.87
CA LEU A 68 -2.66 -12.28 -8.13
C LEU A 68 -3.75 -12.89 -9.01
N THR A 69 -4.12 -12.26 -10.12
CA THR A 69 -5.07 -12.86 -11.08
C THR A 69 -4.47 -14.05 -11.83
N LYS A 70 -3.14 -14.08 -12.06
CA LYS A 70 -2.46 -15.20 -12.72
C LYS A 70 -2.30 -16.44 -11.83
N ALA A 71 -2.35 -16.24 -10.51
CA ALA A 71 -2.14 -17.29 -9.51
C ALA A 71 -3.45 -17.98 -9.07
N SER A 72 -4.58 -17.67 -9.70
CA SER A 72 -5.92 -18.25 -9.43
C SER A 72 -6.32 -19.21 -10.54
#